data_AF-A0A4V2GAN1-F1
#
_entry.id   AF-A0A4V2GAN1-F1
#
_cell.length_a   1.000
_cell.length_b   1.000
_cell.length_c   1.000
_cell.angle_alpha   90.00
_cell.angle_beta   90.00
_cell.angle_gamma   90.00
#
_symmetry.space_group_name_H-M   'P 1'
#
loop_
_entity.id
_entity.type
_entity.pdbx_description
1 polymer ?
#
loop_
_entity_poly.entity_id
_entity_poly.type
_entity_poly.pdbx_seq_one_letter_code
_entity_poly.pdbx_strand_id
1 'polypeptide(L)'
;MTEGITFEAFPKIARLNRGMVITEKLDGTNAAVVITEAGEVGAQSRNRLITPDADNYGFAGWVDRNAAELRDILGPGRHFGEWWGSGIQRKYGLTGGDKRFSLFNTGRWSADELVGVEGLGIVPVLAQGQFDNWVIAEQVERLRTHGSVAAPGFMKPEGVVVFQSASRTLFKVTVDGDEAPKGAAGHALDEERPAA
;
A
#
# COMPACT_ATOMS: atom_id res chain seq x y z
N MET A 1 -20.57 35.21 28.65
CA MET A 1 -21.51 34.29 27.99
C MET A 1 -20.75 33.65 26.83
N THR A 2 -20.58 32.33 26.85
CA THR A 2 -19.92 31.52 25.80
C THR A 2 -20.97 30.72 25.03
N GLU A 3 -22.16 31.28 24.82
CA GLU A 3 -23.16 30.68 23.95
C GLU A 3 -22.61 30.67 22.52
N GLY A 4 -22.35 29.47 21.99
CA GLY A 4 -21.82 29.25 20.64
C GLY A 4 -20.33 28.90 20.54
N ILE A 5 -19.56 28.96 21.64
CA ILE A 5 -18.15 28.51 21.63
C ILE A 5 -18.08 27.08 22.19
N THR A 6 -17.83 26.11 21.32
CA THR A 6 -17.58 24.73 21.74
C THR A 6 -16.12 24.55 22.14
N PHE A 7 -15.91 23.91 23.29
CA PHE A 7 -14.57 23.46 23.67
C PHE A 7 -14.09 22.37 22.71
N GLU A 8 -12.91 22.56 22.13
CA GLU A 8 -12.19 21.55 21.38
C GLU A 8 -10.84 21.31 22.09
N ALA A 9 -10.60 20.08 22.54
CA ALA A 9 -9.36 19.74 23.20
C ALA A 9 -8.23 19.64 22.18
N PHE A 10 -7.06 20.19 22.51
CA PHE A 10 -5.87 19.97 21.69
C PHE A 10 -5.51 18.46 21.67
N PRO A 11 -5.24 17.86 20.50
CA PRO A 11 -4.93 16.45 20.41
C PRO A 11 -3.62 16.11 21.14
N LYS A 12 -3.49 14.88 21.60
CA LYS A 12 -2.24 14.40 22.19
C LYS A 12 -1.12 14.40 21.15
N ILE A 13 0.06 14.89 21.53
CA ILE A 13 1.26 14.86 20.69
C ILE A 13 1.93 13.48 20.83
N ALA A 14 2.09 12.78 19.71
CA ALA A 14 2.78 11.50 19.68
C ALA A 14 4.28 11.68 19.94
N ARG A 15 4.89 10.72 20.66
CA ARG A 15 6.35 10.70 20.87
C ARG A 15 7.04 10.19 19.61
N LEU A 16 8.03 10.93 19.11
CA LEU A 16 8.79 10.55 17.91
C LEU A 16 9.59 9.26 18.09
N ASN A 17 10.36 9.18 19.18
CA ASN A 17 11.30 8.09 19.48
C ASN A 17 10.55 6.85 20.02
N ARG A 18 9.78 6.23 19.13
CA ARG A 18 9.02 4.99 19.34
C ARG A 18 9.25 4.05 18.17
N GLY A 19 8.68 2.84 18.24
CA GLY A 19 8.89 1.83 17.21
C GLY A 19 8.45 2.31 15.82
N MET A 20 9.19 1.89 14.80
CA MET A 20 8.86 2.03 13.39
C MET A 20 8.94 0.69 12.66
N VAL A 21 8.17 0.57 11.59
CA VAL A 21 8.26 -0.52 10.61
C VAL A 21 8.48 0.12 9.25
N ILE A 22 9.52 -0.30 8.54
CA ILE A 22 9.86 0.17 7.20
C ILE A 22 9.50 -0.94 6.22
N THR A 23 8.65 -0.62 5.24
CA THR A 23 8.32 -1.52 4.14
C THR A 23 8.72 -0.92 2.81
N GLU A 24 8.91 -1.76 1.79
CA GLU A 24 9.09 -1.25 0.43
C GLU A 24 7.81 -0.55 -0.03
N LYS A 25 7.95 0.66 -0.57
CA LYS A 25 6.87 1.37 -1.25
C LYS A 25 6.73 0.80 -2.66
N LEU A 26 5.56 0.24 -2.94
CA LEU A 26 5.19 -0.22 -4.26
C LEU A 26 4.44 0.87 -5.02
N ASP A 27 4.78 1.01 -6.30
CA ASP A 27 4.19 1.97 -7.23
C ASP A 27 3.21 1.24 -8.14
N GLY A 28 1.96 1.19 -7.71
CA GLY A 28 0.86 0.60 -8.44
C GLY A 28 -0.39 1.45 -8.31
N THR A 29 -1.48 0.84 -7.85
CA THR A 29 -2.67 1.55 -7.44
C THR A 29 -3.14 1.03 -6.08
N ASN A 30 -3.59 1.94 -5.23
CA ASN A 30 -4.22 1.55 -3.97
C ASN A 30 -5.48 0.72 -4.25
N ALA A 31 -5.61 -0.38 -3.51
CA ALA A 31 -6.72 -1.31 -3.62
C ALA A 31 -7.09 -1.89 -2.25
N ALA A 32 -8.31 -2.42 -2.14
CA ALA A 32 -8.71 -3.23 -1.00
C ALA A 32 -9.65 -4.36 -1.39
N VAL A 33 -9.48 -5.50 -0.73
CA VAL A 33 -10.48 -6.57 -0.69
C VAL A 33 -11.39 -6.29 0.51
N VAL A 34 -12.70 -6.29 0.29
CA VAL A 34 -13.72 -6.06 1.31
C VAL A 34 -14.49 -7.37 1.50
N ILE A 35 -14.53 -7.89 2.71
CA ILE A 35 -15.25 -9.11 3.06
C ILE A 35 -16.26 -8.77 4.15
N THR A 36 -17.54 -9.01 3.90
CA THR A 36 -18.60 -8.77 4.89
C THR A 36 -18.66 -9.90 5.92
N GLU A 37 -19.32 -9.68 7.05
CA GLU A 37 -19.59 -10.75 8.05
C GLU A 37 -20.42 -11.89 7.46
N ALA A 38 -21.21 -11.63 6.40
CA ALA A 38 -21.96 -12.65 5.67
C ALA A 38 -21.10 -13.42 4.64
N GLY A 39 -19.83 -13.04 4.46
CA GLY A 39 -18.91 -13.68 3.52
C GLY A 39 -18.98 -13.18 2.08
N GLU A 40 -19.66 -12.06 1.83
CA GLU A 40 -19.64 -11.41 0.51
C GLU A 40 -18.29 -10.74 0.28
N VAL A 41 -17.73 -10.90 -0.91
CA VAL A 41 -16.41 -10.37 -1.27
C VAL A 41 -16.56 -9.30 -2.34
N GLY A 42 -15.93 -8.15 -2.12
CA GLY A 42 -15.93 -7.02 -3.04
C GLY A 42 -14.55 -6.38 -3.17
N ALA A 43 -14.39 -5.57 -4.22
CA ALA A 43 -13.16 -4.85 -4.51
C ALA A 43 -13.36 -3.33 -4.39
N GLN A 44 -12.32 -2.64 -3.92
CA GLN A 44 -12.30 -1.20 -3.76
C GLN A 44 -10.99 -0.63 -4.32
N SER A 45 -11.07 0.54 -4.94
CA SER A 45 -9.92 1.41 -5.21
C SER A 45 -9.70 2.40 -4.06
N ARG A 46 -8.89 3.44 -4.28
CA ARG A 46 -8.70 4.53 -3.31
C ARG A 46 -9.99 5.28 -2.99
N ASN A 47 -10.84 5.53 -4.00
CA ASN A 47 -11.94 6.49 -3.91
C ASN A 47 -13.34 5.87 -4.08
N ARG A 48 -13.45 4.62 -4.54
CA ARG A 48 -14.74 3.96 -4.82
C ARG A 48 -14.67 2.44 -4.75
N LEU A 49 -15.83 1.81 -4.56
CA LEU A 49 -16.02 0.39 -4.89
C LEU A 49 -15.93 0.18 -6.40
N ILE A 50 -15.42 -0.97 -6.83
CA ILE A 50 -15.22 -1.32 -8.23
C ILE A 50 -15.76 -2.73 -8.50
N THR A 51 -16.15 -2.99 -9.74
CA THR A 51 -16.72 -4.26 -10.20
C THR A 51 -15.97 -4.73 -11.45
N PRO A 52 -16.11 -6.00 -11.87
CA PRO A 52 -15.50 -6.45 -13.13
C PRO A 52 -15.92 -5.62 -14.36
N ASP A 53 -17.12 -5.04 -14.36
CA ASP A 53 -17.61 -4.15 -15.43
C ASP A 53 -17.05 -2.72 -15.33
N ALA A 54 -16.71 -2.28 -14.12
CA ALA A 54 -16.15 -0.96 -13.81
C ALA A 54 -14.85 -1.11 -13.01
N ASP A 55 -13.85 -1.71 -13.67
CA ASP A 55 -12.64 -2.24 -13.04
C ASP A 55 -11.52 -1.19 -12.88
N ASN A 56 -10.51 -1.51 -12.07
CA ASN A 56 -9.23 -0.82 -11.95
C ASN A 56 -8.06 -1.77 -12.27
N TYR A 57 -7.59 -1.77 -13.53
CA TYR A 57 -6.49 -2.59 -14.03
C TYR A 57 -6.62 -4.12 -13.83
N GLY A 58 -7.83 -4.64 -13.89
CA GLY A 58 -8.17 -6.06 -13.69
C GLY A 58 -8.25 -6.49 -12.22
N PHE A 59 -8.21 -5.57 -11.25
CA PHE A 59 -8.24 -5.91 -9.83
C PHE A 59 -9.59 -6.48 -9.41
N ALA A 60 -10.70 -5.86 -9.80
CA ALA A 60 -12.03 -6.32 -9.39
C ALA A 60 -12.32 -7.72 -9.97
N GLY A 61 -11.95 -7.94 -11.24
CA GLY A 61 -11.99 -9.27 -11.85
C GLY A 61 -11.06 -10.28 -11.16
N TRP A 62 -9.89 -9.88 -10.67
CA TRP A 62 -9.01 -10.78 -9.89
C TRP A 62 -9.64 -11.13 -8.54
N VAL A 63 -10.26 -10.17 -7.84
CA VAL A 63 -10.97 -10.42 -6.59
C VAL A 63 -12.16 -11.37 -6.80
N ASP A 64 -12.95 -11.13 -7.83
CA ASP A 64 -14.12 -11.97 -8.18
C ASP A 64 -13.72 -13.43 -8.43
N ARG A 65 -12.67 -13.65 -9.23
CA ARG A 65 -12.16 -15.01 -9.54
C ARG A 65 -11.57 -15.75 -8.33
N ASN A 66 -11.11 -15.03 -7.31
CA ASN A 66 -10.47 -15.62 -6.13
C ASN A 66 -11.32 -15.43 -4.86
N ALA A 67 -12.61 -15.12 -4.99
CA ALA A 67 -13.44 -14.67 -3.88
C ALA A 67 -13.54 -15.70 -2.74
N ALA A 68 -13.65 -16.99 -3.06
CA ALA A 68 -13.78 -18.03 -2.06
C ALA A 68 -12.50 -18.16 -1.22
N GLU A 69 -11.35 -18.27 -1.86
CA GLU A 69 -10.04 -18.39 -1.22
C GLU A 69 -9.68 -17.12 -0.45
N LEU A 70 -9.97 -15.94 -1.02
CA LEU A 70 -9.77 -14.66 -0.33
C LEU A 70 -10.59 -14.55 0.94
N ARG A 71 -11.85 -14.99 0.91
CA ARG A 71 -12.70 -15.02 2.11
C ARG A 71 -12.11 -15.93 3.17
N ASP A 72 -11.70 -17.13 2.79
CA ASP A 72 -11.25 -18.15 3.72
C ASP A 72 -9.89 -17.77 4.35
N ILE A 73 -9.00 -17.13 3.59
CA ILE A 73 -7.68 -16.67 4.06
C ILE A 73 -7.78 -15.37 4.88
N LEU A 74 -8.49 -14.36 4.35
CA LEU A 74 -8.44 -13.01 4.93
C LEU A 74 -9.50 -12.78 6.00
N GLY A 75 -10.61 -13.51 5.95
CA GLY A 75 -11.76 -13.34 6.82
C GLY A 75 -12.44 -11.96 6.69
N PRO A 76 -13.51 -11.71 7.49
CA PRO A 76 -14.23 -10.44 7.47
C PRO A 76 -13.33 -9.22 7.70
N GLY A 77 -13.67 -8.13 7.01
CA GLY A 77 -13.03 -6.83 7.14
C GLY A 77 -12.62 -6.20 5.81
N ARG A 78 -11.86 -5.11 5.91
CA ARG A 78 -11.29 -4.40 4.75
C ARG A 78 -9.78 -4.51 4.77
N HIS A 79 -9.24 -5.15 3.74
CA HIS A 79 -7.84 -5.52 3.65
C HIS A 79 -7.17 -4.67 2.58
N PHE A 80 -6.48 -3.62 3.01
CA PHE A 80 -5.80 -2.68 2.13
C PHE A 80 -4.43 -3.19 1.68
N GLY A 81 -4.12 -2.93 0.42
CA GLY A 81 -2.83 -3.25 -0.19
C GLY A 81 -2.58 -2.43 -1.46
N GLU A 82 -1.50 -2.77 -2.13
CA GLU A 82 -1.16 -2.23 -3.45
C GLU A 82 -1.46 -3.27 -4.51
N TRP A 83 -2.16 -2.87 -5.57
CA TRP A 83 -2.28 -3.64 -6.81
C TRP A 83 -1.25 -3.14 -7.82
N TRP A 84 -0.29 -3.99 -8.20
CA TRP A 84 0.89 -3.59 -8.98
C TRP A 84 1.32 -4.69 -9.96
N GLY A 85 2.13 -4.33 -10.96
CA GLY A 85 2.68 -5.27 -11.93
C GLY A 85 2.37 -4.90 -13.38
N SER A 86 2.32 -5.90 -14.26
CA SER A 86 2.23 -5.74 -15.71
C SER A 86 1.11 -4.78 -16.12
N GLY A 87 1.49 -3.66 -16.74
CA GLY A 87 0.56 -2.63 -17.21
C GLY A 87 0.13 -1.59 -16.18
N ILE A 88 0.72 -1.59 -14.97
CA ILE A 88 0.43 -0.63 -13.90
C ILE A 88 1.71 0.12 -13.51
N GLN A 89 1.70 1.45 -13.62
CA GLN A 89 2.78 2.35 -13.21
C GLN A 89 4.20 1.83 -13.56
N ARG A 90 5.04 1.52 -12.56
CA ARG A 90 6.43 1.06 -12.75
C ARG A 90 6.56 -0.34 -13.32
N LYS A 91 5.48 -1.14 -13.32
CA LYS A 91 5.37 -2.51 -13.84
C LYS A 91 6.25 -3.55 -13.16
N TYR A 92 7.35 -3.12 -12.51
CA TYR A 92 8.30 -3.95 -11.77
C TYR A 92 8.92 -5.08 -12.61
N GLY A 93 9.02 -4.88 -13.93
CA GLY A 93 9.53 -5.89 -14.86
C GLY A 93 8.58 -7.07 -15.11
N LEU A 94 7.37 -7.04 -14.53
CA LEU A 94 6.37 -8.08 -14.72
C LEU A 94 5.73 -7.96 -16.11
N THR A 95 5.51 -9.09 -16.77
CA THR A 95 5.01 -9.18 -18.15
C THR A 95 3.88 -10.18 -18.26
N GLY A 96 3.25 -10.29 -19.44
CA GLY A 96 2.21 -11.30 -19.68
C GLY A 96 0.94 -11.14 -18.84
N GLY A 97 0.73 -9.99 -18.21
CA GLY A 97 -0.40 -9.78 -17.30
C GLY A 97 -0.15 -10.17 -15.84
N ASP A 98 1.06 -10.59 -15.45
CA ASP A 98 1.43 -10.83 -14.04
C ASP A 98 1.22 -9.55 -13.23
N LYS A 99 0.26 -9.61 -12.31
CA LYS A 99 -0.11 -8.54 -11.38
C LYS A 99 -0.30 -9.15 -10.01
N ARG A 100 0.04 -8.39 -8.98
CA ARG A 100 0.11 -8.84 -7.60
C ARG A 100 -0.61 -7.86 -6.69
N PHE A 101 -1.26 -8.39 -5.68
CA PHE A 101 -1.88 -7.64 -4.59
C PHE A 101 -1.09 -7.85 -3.31
N SER A 102 -0.41 -6.81 -2.85
CA SER A 102 0.42 -6.86 -1.64
C SER A 102 -0.21 -6.07 -0.51
N LEU A 103 -0.64 -6.76 0.54
CA LEU A 103 -1.25 -6.18 1.74
C LEU A 103 -0.26 -5.27 2.49
N PHE A 104 -0.77 -4.20 3.11
CA PHE A 104 0.06 -3.25 3.86
C PHE A 104 0.27 -3.62 5.33
N ASN A 105 -0.65 -4.36 5.94
CA ASN A 105 -0.64 -4.58 7.39
C ASN A 105 0.24 -5.77 7.80
N THR A 106 1.55 -5.53 7.88
CA THR A 106 2.57 -6.53 8.26
C THR A 106 2.53 -6.95 9.73
N GLY A 107 1.75 -6.27 10.57
CA GLY A 107 1.48 -6.72 11.95
C GLY A 107 0.31 -7.69 12.06
N ARG A 108 -0.54 -7.77 11.02
CA ARG A 108 -1.68 -8.70 10.95
C ARG A 108 -1.37 -9.94 10.12
N TRP A 109 -0.55 -9.79 9.08
CA TRP A 109 -0.33 -10.82 8.08
C TRP A 109 1.15 -11.17 7.97
N SER A 110 1.44 -12.43 7.67
CA SER A 110 2.73 -12.95 7.26
C SER A 110 2.62 -13.62 5.89
N ALA A 111 3.75 -13.77 5.18
CA ALA A 111 3.74 -14.36 3.84
C ALA A 111 3.22 -15.81 3.83
N ASP A 112 3.51 -16.58 4.89
CA ASP A 112 3.11 -17.98 5.01
C ASP A 112 1.59 -18.15 5.19
N GLU A 113 0.89 -17.13 5.71
CA GLU A 113 -0.57 -17.13 5.87
C GLU A 113 -1.32 -16.82 4.56
N LEU A 114 -0.63 -16.24 3.56
CA LEU A 114 -1.25 -15.76 2.32
C LEU A 114 -1.08 -16.73 1.15
N VAL A 115 -0.64 -17.96 1.44
CA VAL A 115 -0.50 -19.02 0.46
C VAL A 115 -1.88 -19.48 -0.02
N GLY A 116 -2.03 -19.68 -1.32
CA GLY A 116 -3.25 -20.26 -1.91
C GLY A 116 -3.94 -19.38 -2.95
N VAL A 117 -3.60 -18.09 -3.02
CA VAL A 117 -4.10 -17.18 -4.06
C VAL A 117 -2.92 -16.64 -4.86
N GLU A 118 -2.87 -16.95 -6.15
CA GLU A 118 -1.81 -16.45 -7.03
C GLU A 118 -1.81 -14.92 -7.10
N GLY A 119 -0.63 -14.34 -6.83
CA GLY A 119 -0.45 -12.89 -6.80
C GLY A 119 -0.87 -12.22 -5.49
N LEU A 120 -1.47 -12.92 -4.53
CA LEU A 120 -1.67 -12.38 -3.18
C LEU A 120 -0.37 -12.44 -2.38
N GLY A 121 -0.06 -11.38 -1.67
CA GLY A 121 1.08 -11.34 -0.76
C GLY A 121 1.04 -10.15 0.17
N ILE A 122 2.21 -9.81 0.71
CA ILE A 122 2.39 -8.69 1.64
C ILE A 122 3.58 -7.85 1.21
N VAL A 123 3.54 -6.54 1.48
CA VAL A 123 4.71 -5.68 1.20
C VAL A 123 5.93 -6.16 2.01
N PRO A 124 7.14 -6.20 1.41
CA PRO A 124 8.33 -6.61 2.13
C PRO A 124 8.64 -5.66 3.29
N VAL A 125 8.89 -6.21 4.47
CA VAL A 125 9.48 -5.47 5.59
C VAL A 125 10.98 -5.39 5.39
N LEU A 126 11.50 -4.17 5.31
CA LEU A 126 12.92 -3.88 5.10
C LEU A 126 13.67 -3.74 6.42
N ALA A 127 13.03 -3.13 7.43
CA ALA A 127 13.60 -2.96 8.76
C ALA A 127 12.50 -2.72 9.81
N GLN A 128 12.81 -3.04 11.07
CA GLN A 128 11.97 -2.75 12.24
C GLN A 128 12.86 -2.33 13.41
N GLY A 129 12.44 -1.32 14.18
CA GLY A 129 13.26 -0.81 15.28
C GLY A 129 12.71 0.46 15.91
N GLN A 130 13.49 1.14 16.74
CA GLN A 130 13.15 2.52 17.14
C GLN A 130 13.23 3.45 15.94
N PHE A 131 12.45 4.53 15.96
CA PHE A 131 12.52 5.57 14.94
C PHE A 131 13.95 6.10 14.83
N ASP A 132 14.53 5.98 13.63
CA ASP A 132 15.87 6.42 13.31
C ASP A 132 15.96 6.82 11.84
N ASN A 133 16.26 8.09 11.58
CA ASN A 133 16.42 8.62 10.23
C ASN A 133 17.59 7.96 9.47
N TRP A 134 18.63 7.53 10.18
CA TRP A 134 19.77 6.85 9.55
C TRP A 134 19.33 5.50 8.96
N VAL A 135 18.56 4.72 9.72
CA VAL A 135 18.03 3.44 9.25
C VAL A 135 17.08 3.63 8.07
N ILE A 136 16.25 4.67 8.08
CA ILE A 136 15.38 5.00 6.93
C ILE A 136 16.22 5.30 5.70
N ALA A 137 17.22 6.19 5.81
CA ALA A 137 18.10 6.56 4.70
C ALA A 137 18.90 5.36 4.16
N GLU A 138 19.39 4.49 5.05
CA GLU A 138 20.07 3.25 4.69
C GLU A 138 19.18 2.33 3.85
N GLN A 139 17.91 2.14 4.23
CA GLN A 139 16.99 1.31 3.44
C GLN A 139 16.64 1.93 2.09
N VAL A 140 16.52 3.25 2.01
CA VAL A 140 16.34 3.95 0.71
C VAL A 140 17.57 3.74 -0.18
N GLU A 141 18.78 3.88 0.36
CA GLU A 141 20.02 3.68 -0.40
C GLU A 141 20.21 2.21 -0.81
N ARG A 142 19.81 1.27 0.05
CA ARG A 142 19.78 -0.16 -0.29
C ARG A 142 18.88 -0.42 -1.48
N LEU A 143 17.66 0.13 -1.50
CA LEU A 143 16.75 0.01 -2.65
C LEU A 143 17.34 0.66 -3.91
N ARG A 144 18.00 1.82 -3.79
CA ARG A 144 18.68 2.48 -4.91
C ARG A 144 19.76 1.60 -5.54
N THR A 145 20.57 0.94 -4.71
CA THR A 145 21.78 0.22 -5.15
C THR A 145 21.53 -1.25 -5.48
N HIS A 146 20.53 -1.88 -4.85
CA HIS A 146 20.26 -3.32 -4.99
C HIS A 146 18.90 -3.61 -5.67
N GLY A 147 18.08 -2.58 -5.90
CA GLY A 147 16.76 -2.72 -6.51
C GLY A 147 15.67 -3.17 -5.54
N SER A 148 14.51 -3.49 -6.12
CA SER A 148 13.31 -3.92 -5.41
C SER A 148 13.50 -5.27 -4.71
N VAL A 149 13.05 -5.36 -3.46
CA VAL A 149 12.92 -6.63 -2.73
C VAL A 149 11.66 -7.37 -3.18
N ALA A 150 10.57 -6.64 -3.45
CA ALA A 150 9.31 -7.22 -3.92
C ALA A 150 9.42 -7.83 -5.34
N ALA A 151 10.28 -7.26 -6.18
CA ALA A 151 10.53 -7.73 -7.55
C ALA A 151 12.04 -7.85 -7.81
N PRO A 152 12.66 -9.00 -7.49
CA PRO A 152 14.08 -9.22 -7.68
C PRO A 152 14.55 -8.89 -9.11
N GLY A 153 15.63 -8.11 -9.22
CA GLY A 153 16.19 -7.66 -10.49
C GLY A 153 15.59 -6.35 -11.04
N PHE A 154 14.53 -5.81 -10.43
CA PHE A 154 13.98 -4.51 -10.82
C PHE A 154 14.73 -3.35 -10.12
N MET A 155 15.54 -2.62 -10.89
CA MET A 155 16.47 -1.61 -10.37
C MET A 155 15.90 -0.19 -10.22
N LYS A 156 14.58 -0.01 -10.30
CA LYS A 156 13.92 1.30 -10.15
C LYS A 156 12.80 1.29 -9.10
N PRO A 157 13.03 0.78 -7.88
CA PRO A 157 12.01 0.80 -6.83
C PRO A 157 11.57 2.24 -6.50
N GLU A 158 10.37 2.41 -5.96
CA GLU A 158 9.82 3.74 -5.70
C GLU A 158 10.42 4.38 -4.44
N GLY A 159 10.58 3.59 -3.37
CA GLY A 159 10.98 4.11 -2.07
C GLY A 159 10.57 3.20 -0.91
N VAL A 160 10.41 3.81 0.25
CA VAL A 160 9.98 3.14 1.48
C VAL A 160 8.72 3.79 2.05
N VAL A 161 7.93 3.01 2.78
CA VAL A 161 6.89 3.49 3.69
C VAL A 161 7.35 3.24 5.12
N VAL A 162 7.22 4.26 5.97
CA VAL A 162 7.60 4.20 7.39
C VAL A 162 6.34 4.34 8.24
N PHE A 163 5.94 3.26 8.90
CA PHE A 163 4.90 3.29 9.92
C PHE A 163 5.49 3.69 11.27
N GLN A 164 5.02 4.77 11.89
CA GLN A 164 5.43 5.18 13.23
C GLN A 164 4.38 4.78 14.26
N SER A 165 4.75 3.90 15.19
CA SER A 165 3.80 3.21 16.09
C SER A 165 3.02 4.11 17.05
N ALA A 166 3.61 5.23 17.49
CA ALA A 166 3.01 6.11 18.50
C ALA A 166 1.92 7.04 17.93
N SER A 167 2.13 7.51 16.70
CA SER A 167 1.21 8.33 15.92
C SER A 167 0.28 7.49 15.06
N ARG A 168 0.62 6.21 14.85
CA ARG A 168 -0.03 5.30 13.89
C ARG A 168 -0.11 5.90 12.49
N THR A 169 0.88 6.71 12.14
CA THR A 169 0.95 7.44 10.87
C THR A 169 1.96 6.78 9.93
N LEU A 170 1.64 6.78 8.64
CA LEU A 170 2.52 6.33 7.57
C LEU A 170 3.17 7.55 6.92
N PHE A 171 4.48 7.50 6.77
CA PHE A 171 5.27 8.43 5.99
C PHE A 171 5.86 7.69 4.79
N LYS A 172 6.24 8.41 3.74
CA LYS A 172 6.96 7.83 2.61
C LYS A 172 8.24 8.61 2.36
N VAL A 173 9.26 7.90 1.89
CA VAL A 173 10.48 8.48 1.35
C VAL A 173 10.73 7.82 0.00
N THR A 174 10.79 8.62 -1.05
CA THR A 174 11.02 8.13 -2.42
C THR A 174 12.51 8.08 -2.75
N VAL A 175 12.92 7.09 -3.55
CA VAL A 175 14.31 7.00 -4.03
C VAL A 175 14.63 8.24 -4.89
N ASP A 176 13.73 8.61 -5.80
CA ASP A 176 13.91 9.76 -6.67
C ASP A 176 12.78 10.77 -6.44
N GLY A 177 13.15 12.03 -6.21
CA GLY A 177 12.20 13.14 -6.16
C GLY A 177 11.54 13.43 -4.81
N ASP A 178 12.10 12.95 -3.69
CA ASP A 178 11.49 13.14 -2.36
C ASP A 178 11.38 14.61 -1.93
N GLU A 179 12.36 15.42 -2.32
CA GLU A 179 12.37 16.86 -2.03
C GLU A 179 11.57 17.69 -3.04
N ALA A 180 11.02 17.07 -4.10
CA ALA A 180 10.25 17.80 -5.10
C ALA A 180 8.94 18.30 -4.46
N PRO A 181 8.63 19.61 -4.53
CA PRO A 181 7.36 20.13 -4.04
C PRO A 181 6.22 19.38 -4.73
N LYS A 182 5.22 18.98 -3.93
CA LYS A 182 4.06 18.22 -4.38
C LYS A 182 3.41 18.95 -5.57
N GLY A 183 3.62 18.44 -6.78
CA GLY A 183 3.15 19.04 -8.04
C GLY A 183 4.21 19.26 -9.13
N ALA A 184 5.52 19.16 -8.84
CA ALA A 184 6.57 19.44 -9.83
C ALA A 184 7.17 18.20 -10.53
N ALA A 185 7.02 17.00 -9.98
CA ALA A 185 7.38 15.75 -10.65
C ALA A 185 6.56 14.59 -10.06
N GLY A 186 5.80 13.87 -10.89
CA GLY A 186 5.37 12.50 -10.55
C GLY A 186 3.91 12.24 -10.15
N HIS A 187 2.96 13.13 -10.42
CA HIS A 187 1.54 12.75 -10.54
C HIS A 187 0.96 13.29 -11.84
N ALA A 188 1.43 12.76 -12.97
CA ALA A 188 0.81 13.00 -14.28
C ALA A 188 -0.29 11.97 -14.60
N LEU A 189 -0.79 11.21 -13.62
CA LEU A 189 -1.87 10.23 -13.82
C LEU A 189 -2.93 10.18 -12.70
N ASP A 190 -2.94 11.14 -11.76
CA ASP A 190 -4.04 11.27 -10.78
C ASP A 190 -5.21 12.14 -11.29
N GLU A 191 -5.22 12.50 -12.58
CA GLU A 191 -6.43 12.95 -13.27
C GLU A 191 -7.09 11.75 -13.94
N GLU A 192 -7.84 10.95 -13.16
CA GLU A 192 -8.90 10.13 -13.75
C GLU A 192 -9.84 11.09 -14.49
N ARG A 193 -9.92 10.95 -15.82
CA ARG A 193 -10.94 11.62 -16.64
C ARG A 193 -12.30 11.49 -15.94
N PRO A 194 -13.06 12.59 -15.77
CA PRO A 194 -14.42 12.47 -15.28
C PRO A 194 -15.17 11.50 -16.20
N ALA A 195 -15.91 10.57 -15.58
CA ALA A 195 -16.82 9.70 -16.30
C ALA A 195 -17.75 10.56 -17.16
N ALA A 196 -17.77 10.27 -18.45
CA ALA A 196 -18.80 10.76 -19.37
C ALA A 196 -20.06 9.91 -19.21
#